data_AF-A0A9Q9IIS5-F1
#
_entry.id   AF-A0A9Q9IIS5-F1
#
_cell.length_a   1.000
_cell.length_b   1.000
_cell.length_c   1.000
_cell.angle_alpha   90.00
_cell.angle_beta   90.00
_cell.angle_gamma   90.00
#
_symmetry.space_group_name_H-M   'P 1'
#
loop_
_entity.id
_entity.type
_entity.pdbx_description
1 polymer ?
#
loop_
_entity_poly.entity_id
_entity_poly.type
_entity_poly.pdbx_seq_one_letter_code
_entity_poly.pdbx_strand_id
1 'polypeptide(L)'
;MIGVVELAAARRPADVVTAAGVHLGALLAGTGFVWSTRRRNLTRAEGNLTHEIPFQPSSLNRTDGTVTVSTFLILRDAGLTGWRRAHPGHCLLPEPDDWAIGHPLGYAAGRANGYVYGDFTDGELDLTAPAGRAETLAGFAAVVRDAAMPWFAEAGDPDLAVVSAPGDRTNSPSALVEWLASRGRPDLVEVYLDRFLRRNPACGERIRLGRKIAGAGGHPLPAHGMDQAVCLGWSAARCGNP
;
A
#
# COMPACT_ATOMS: atom_id res chain seq x y z
N MET A 1 -20.62 22.93 -6.50
CA MET A 1 -20.10 23.31 -5.16
C MET A 1 -20.85 22.54 -4.07
N ILE A 2 -20.89 21.21 -4.16
CA ILE A 2 -21.79 20.36 -3.34
C ILE A 2 -21.09 19.83 -2.06
N GLY A 3 -19.76 19.85 -1.99
CA GLY A 3 -19.04 19.07 -0.96
C GLY A 3 -18.84 19.69 0.43
N VAL A 4 -18.76 21.02 0.60
CA VAL A 4 -18.33 21.62 1.89
C VAL A 4 -19.47 21.69 2.92
N VAL A 5 -20.67 22.07 2.48
CA VAL A 5 -21.84 22.19 3.36
C VAL A 5 -22.26 20.81 3.88
N GLU A 6 -22.26 19.80 3.02
CA GLU A 6 -22.57 18.41 3.39
C GLU A 6 -21.53 17.84 4.37
N LEU A 7 -20.24 18.14 4.15
CA LEU A 7 -19.15 17.69 5.02
C LEU A 7 -19.23 18.28 6.43
N ALA A 8 -19.56 19.58 6.55
CA ALA A 8 -19.72 20.23 7.84
C ALA A 8 -20.99 19.78 8.58
N ALA A 9 -22.06 19.48 7.85
CA ALA A 9 -23.33 19.04 8.42
C ALA A 9 -23.35 17.55 8.82
N ALA A 10 -22.47 16.72 8.24
CA ALA A 10 -22.43 15.29 8.51
C ALA A 10 -22.09 14.99 9.99
N ARG A 11 -22.92 14.16 10.62
CA ARG A 11 -22.80 13.81 12.05
C ARG A 11 -22.37 12.36 12.27
N ARG A 12 -22.97 11.43 11.52
CA ARG A 12 -22.67 9.99 11.64
C ARG A 12 -21.33 9.70 10.97
N PRO A 13 -20.45 8.86 11.56
CA PRO A 13 -19.13 8.60 11.00
C PRO A 13 -19.14 8.14 9.54
N ALA A 14 -20.09 7.29 9.14
CA ALA A 14 -20.20 6.81 7.76
C ALA A 14 -20.51 7.95 6.77
N ASP A 15 -21.35 8.91 7.17
CA ASP A 15 -21.69 10.08 6.36
C ASP A 15 -20.49 11.03 6.27
N VAL A 16 -19.76 11.22 7.38
CA VAL A 16 -18.54 12.04 7.41
C VAL A 16 -17.48 11.47 6.48
N VAL A 17 -17.22 10.17 6.54
CA VAL A 17 -16.24 9.49 5.66
C VAL A 17 -16.66 9.60 4.19
N THR A 18 -17.94 9.42 3.89
CA THR A 18 -18.45 9.52 2.51
C THR A 18 -18.31 10.94 1.97
N ALA A 19 -18.74 11.94 2.74
CA ALA A 19 -18.62 13.35 2.36
C ALA A 19 -17.15 13.77 2.21
N ALA A 20 -16.27 13.31 3.11
CA ALA A 20 -14.84 13.56 3.04
C ALA A 20 -14.21 12.97 1.78
N GLY A 21 -14.56 11.73 1.45
CA GLY A 21 -14.09 11.08 0.22
C GLY A 21 -14.56 11.79 -1.05
N VAL A 22 -15.84 12.20 -1.12
CA VAL A 22 -16.36 13.01 -2.23
C VAL A 22 -15.62 14.35 -2.34
N HIS A 23 -15.39 15.03 -1.21
CA HIS A 23 -14.67 16.29 -1.18
C HIS A 23 -13.21 16.14 -1.65
N LEU A 24 -12.50 15.13 -1.16
CA LEU A 24 -11.13 14.83 -1.60
C LEU A 24 -11.07 14.42 -3.07
N GLY A 25 -12.04 13.64 -3.56
CA GLY A 25 -12.16 13.31 -4.97
C GLY A 25 -12.25 14.56 -5.84
N ALA A 26 -12.99 15.59 -5.40
CA ALA A 26 -13.05 16.87 -6.10
C ALA A 26 -11.71 17.63 -6.04
N LEU A 27 -11.04 17.66 -4.89
CA LEU A 27 -9.73 18.32 -4.74
C LEU A 27 -8.63 17.65 -5.58
N LEU A 28 -8.71 16.33 -5.77
CA LEU A 28 -7.71 15.51 -6.46
C LEU A 28 -8.11 15.14 -7.89
N ALA A 29 -9.22 15.67 -8.40
CA ALA A 29 -9.69 15.41 -9.76
C ALA A 29 -8.63 15.77 -10.82
N GLY A 30 -7.89 16.87 -10.61
CA GLY A 30 -6.80 17.28 -11.50
C GLY A 30 -5.60 16.32 -11.54
N THR A 31 -5.48 15.45 -10.55
CA THR A 31 -4.47 14.36 -10.54
C THR A 31 -5.01 13.03 -11.07
N GLY A 32 -6.29 12.98 -11.47
CA GLY A 32 -6.94 11.77 -12.00
C GLY A 32 -7.45 10.79 -10.93
N PHE A 33 -7.45 11.17 -9.65
CA PHE A 33 -8.09 10.37 -8.61
C PHE A 33 -9.60 10.52 -8.65
N VAL A 34 -10.29 9.40 -8.47
CA VAL A 34 -11.75 9.31 -8.38
C VAL A 34 -12.13 8.62 -7.08
N TRP A 35 -13.12 9.16 -6.39
CA TRP A 35 -13.66 8.56 -5.17
C TRP A 35 -14.64 7.42 -5.49
N SER A 36 -14.46 6.26 -4.86
CA SER A 36 -15.43 5.17 -4.87
C SER A 36 -16.14 5.05 -3.53
N THR A 37 -17.42 5.40 -3.46
CA THR A 37 -18.22 5.25 -2.23
C THR A 37 -18.35 3.80 -1.80
N ARG A 38 -18.47 2.86 -2.74
CA ARG A 38 -18.63 1.44 -2.45
C ARG A 38 -17.39 0.84 -1.77
N ARG A 39 -16.20 1.16 -2.29
CA ARG A 39 -14.93 0.65 -1.77
C ARG A 39 -14.31 1.53 -0.69
N ARG A 40 -14.78 2.77 -0.56
CA ARG A 40 -14.23 3.82 0.30
C ARG A 40 -12.74 4.02 0.04
N ASN A 41 -12.40 4.31 -1.21
CA ASN A 41 -11.03 4.59 -1.62
C ASN A 41 -11.00 5.67 -2.70
N LEU A 42 -9.88 6.37 -2.80
CA LEU A 42 -9.52 7.14 -3.99
C LEU A 42 -8.74 6.23 -4.92
N THR A 43 -9.10 6.20 -6.20
CA THR A 43 -8.41 5.39 -7.20
C THR A 43 -8.00 6.21 -8.40
N ARG A 44 -6.80 5.97 -8.92
CA ARG A 44 -6.29 6.56 -10.16
C ARG A 44 -5.73 5.43 -11.02
N ALA A 45 -6.10 5.38 -12.29
CA ALA A 45 -5.54 4.42 -13.25
C ALA A 45 -4.34 5.04 -13.96
N GLU A 46 -3.29 4.25 -14.18
CA GLU A 46 -2.07 4.63 -14.90
C GLU A 46 -1.57 3.43 -15.72
N GLY A 47 -1.99 3.36 -16.99
CA GLY A 47 -1.75 2.19 -17.83
C GLY A 47 -2.41 0.94 -17.24
N ASN A 48 -1.61 -0.10 -16.96
CA ASN A 48 -2.07 -1.34 -16.31
C ASN A 48 -2.10 -1.26 -14.78
N LEU A 49 -1.57 -0.16 -14.22
CA LEU A 49 -1.48 0.05 -12.79
C LEU A 49 -2.72 0.78 -12.28
N THR A 50 -3.14 0.42 -11.07
CA THR A 50 -4.15 1.17 -10.31
C THR A 50 -3.53 1.61 -9.00
N HIS A 51 -3.53 2.92 -8.80
CA HIS A 51 -3.12 3.55 -7.55
C HIS A 51 -4.35 3.69 -6.67
N GLU A 52 -4.28 3.19 -5.44
CA GLU A 52 -5.36 3.29 -4.48
C GLU A 52 -4.92 3.90 -3.16
N ILE A 53 -5.80 4.75 -2.63
CA ILE A 53 -5.71 5.29 -1.28
C ILE A 53 -6.99 4.86 -0.53
N PRO A 54 -7.02 3.68 0.12
CA PRO A 54 -8.17 3.23 0.87
C PRO A 54 -8.34 4.00 2.17
N PHE A 55 -9.60 4.20 2.55
CA PHE A 55 -10.01 4.84 3.79
C PHE A 55 -10.44 3.73 4.72
N GLN A 56 -9.72 3.58 5.83
CA GLN A 56 -10.03 2.62 6.89
C GLN A 56 -10.53 3.38 8.11
N PRO A 57 -11.85 3.56 8.28
CA PRO A 57 -12.40 4.25 9.44
C PRO A 57 -12.11 3.44 10.71
N SER A 58 -11.73 4.14 11.78
CA SER A 58 -11.54 3.50 13.09
C SER A 58 -12.84 2.87 13.61
N SER A 59 -12.73 1.71 14.25
CA SER A 59 -13.83 1.06 14.97
C SER A 59 -14.30 1.87 16.20
N LEU A 60 -13.47 2.81 16.65
CA LEU A 60 -13.75 3.72 17.75
C LEU A 60 -14.56 4.95 17.33
N ASN A 61 -14.85 5.11 16.04
CA ASN A 61 -15.62 6.27 15.58
C ASN A 61 -17.03 6.31 16.16
N ARG A 62 -17.51 7.50 16.55
CA ARG A 62 -18.83 7.72 17.17
C ARG A 62 -19.51 8.96 16.61
N THR A 63 -20.84 8.91 16.51
CA THR A 63 -21.66 10.09 16.17
C THR A 63 -21.42 11.18 17.22
N ASP A 64 -21.24 12.42 16.75
CA ASP A 64 -20.91 13.60 17.59
C ASP A 64 -19.64 13.44 18.45
N GLY A 65 -18.81 12.44 18.15
CA GLY A 65 -17.54 12.18 18.81
C GLY A 65 -16.40 12.03 17.81
N THR A 66 -15.40 11.23 18.16
CA THR A 66 -14.23 11.00 17.34
C THR A 66 -14.58 10.42 15.98
N VAL A 67 -13.98 10.97 14.92
CA VAL A 67 -14.03 10.41 13.57
C VAL A 67 -12.63 10.44 12.97
N THR A 68 -11.91 9.31 13.07
CA THR A 68 -10.59 9.16 12.44
C THR A 68 -10.59 8.09 11.34
N VAL A 69 -9.70 8.28 10.37
CA VAL A 69 -9.55 7.39 9.21
C VAL A 69 -8.08 7.18 8.93
N SER A 70 -7.62 5.93 8.99
CA SER A 70 -6.28 5.57 8.54
C SER A 70 -6.25 5.42 7.02
N THR A 71 -5.15 5.83 6.39
CA THR A 71 -4.98 5.74 4.94
C THR A 71 -3.69 5.00 4.56
N PHE A 72 -3.74 4.32 3.43
CA PHE A 72 -2.64 3.53 2.88
C PHE A 72 -2.39 3.96 1.45
N LEU A 73 -1.20 3.65 0.93
CA LEU A 73 -0.91 3.66 -0.50
C LEU A 73 -0.85 2.22 -0.97
N ILE A 74 -1.59 1.90 -2.02
CA ILE A 74 -1.63 0.57 -2.61
C ILE A 74 -1.46 0.69 -4.12
N LEU A 75 -0.47 -0.02 -4.64
CA LEU A 75 -0.29 -0.26 -6.06
C LEU A 75 -0.88 -1.63 -6.42
N ARG A 76 -1.78 -1.63 -7.39
CA ARG A 76 -2.32 -2.84 -8.03
C ARG A 76 -1.89 -2.92 -9.48
N ASP A 77 -1.68 -4.14 -9.99
CA ASP A 77 -1.38 -4.41 -11.39
C ASP A 77 -2.31 -5.51 -11.91
N ALA A 78 -3.17 -5.16 -12.87
CA ALA A 78 -4.14 -6.11 -13.43
C ALA A 78 -3.48 -7.31 -14.12
N GLY A 79 -2.25 -7.16 -14.62
CA GLY A 79 -1.46 -8.24 -15.21
C GLY A 79 -0.98 -9.26 -14.19
N LEU A 80 -0.79 -8.84 -12.93
CA LEU A 80 -0.28 -9.71 -11.86
C LEU A 80 -1.25 -10.84 -11.52
N THR A 81 -2.56 -10.58 -11.47
CA THR A 81 -3.56 -11.64 -11.26
C THR A 81 -3.48 -12.71 -12.35
N GLY A 82 -3.32 -12.29 -13.61
CA GLY A 82 -3.17 -13.20 -14.74
C GLY A 82 -1.91 -14.05 -14.64
N TRP A 83 -0.79 -13.42 -14.30
CA TRP A 83 0.47 -14.11 -14.08
C TRP A 83 0.38 -15.12 -12.93
N ARG A 84 -0.21 -14.73 -11.78
CA ARG A 84 -0.36 -15.61 -10.62
C ARG A 84 -1.22 -16.84 -10.91
N ARG A 85 -2.29 -16.67 -11.69
CA ARG A 85 -3.12 -17.80 -12.17
C ARG A 85 -2.34 -18.76 -13.06
N ALA A 86 -1.44 -18.23 -13.90
CA ALA A 86 -0.61 -19.05 -14.78
C ALA A 86 0.57 -19.71 -14.05
N HIS A 87 0.99 -19.18 -12.90
CA HIS A 87 2.16 -19.65 -12.13
C HIS A 87 1.80 -19.99 -10.67
N PRO A 88 0.82 -20.88 -10.40
CA PRO A 88 0.37 -21.16 -9.04
C PRO A 88 1.48 -21.71 -8.13
N GLY A 89 2.49 -22.40 -8.69
CA GLY A 89 3.65 -22.90 -7.95
C GLY A 89 4.66 -21.83 -7.51
N HIS A 90 4.46 -20.57 -7.94
CA HIS A 90 5.31 -19.42 -7.62
C HIS A 90 4.61 -18.41 -6.70
N CYS A 91 3.34 -18.65 -6.36
CA CYS A 91 2.52 -17.73 -5.60
C CYS A 91 2.40 -18.17 -4.14
N LEU A 92 2.51 -17.22 -3.22
CA LEU A 92 2.32 -17.49 -1.79
C LEU A 92 0.84 -17.68 -1.43
N LEU A 93 -0.04 -16.88 -2.04
CA LEU A 93 -1.46 -16.88 -1.75
C LEU A 93 -2.22 -17.81 -2.70
N PRO A 94 -3.18 -18.61 -2.18
CA PRO A 94 -3.96 -19.54 -2.98
C PRO A 94 -4.95 -18.82 -3.91
N GLU A 95 -5.47 -17.67 -3.50
CA GLU A 95 -6.36 -16.85 -4.31
C GLU A 95 -5.58 -15.70 -4.95
N PRO A 96 -5.45 -15.69 -6.29
CA PRO A 96 -4.68 -14.68 -6.99
C PRO A 96 -5.43 -13.35 -7.00
N ASP A 97 -4.81 -12.32 -6.42
CA ASP A 97 -5.24 -10.93 -6.50
C ASP A 97 -4.30 -10.08 -7.39
N ASP A 98 -4.57 -8.79 -7.49
CA ASP A 98 -3.79 -7.81 -8.26
C ASP A 98 -2.87 -6.95 -7.39
N TRP A 99 -2.73 -7.26 -6.10
CA TRP A 99 -1.97 -6.46 -5.16
C TRP A 99 -0.46 -6.68 -5.35
N ALA A 100 0.28 -5.59 -5.59
CA ALA A 100 1.72 -5.61 -5.84
C ALA A 100 2.53 -5.05 -4.66
N ILE A 101 2.22 -3.82 -4.25
CA ILE A 101 2.96 -3.08 -3.22
C ILE A 101 1.99 -2.24 -2.40
N GLY A 102 2.24 -2.07 -1.11
CA GLY A 102 1.50 -1.10 -0.33
C GLY A 102 2.03 -0.89 1.06
N HIS A 103 1.79 0.29 1.59
CA HIS A 103 2.20 0.67 2.94
C HIS A 103 1.34 1.84 3.46
N PRO A 104 1.38 2.13 4.77
CA PRO A 104 0.67 3.27 5.34
C PRO A 104 1.15 4.62 4.78
N LEU A 105 0.22 5.50 4.41
CA LEU A 105 0.52 6.76 3.74
C LEU A 105 1.44 7.66 4.56
N GLY A 106 1.32 7.63 5.88
CA GLY A 106 2.15 8.44 6.78
C GLY A 106 3.65 8.20 6.60
N TYR A 107 4.07 6.99 6.25
CA TYR A 107 5.48 6.71 5.94
C TYR A 107 5.96 7.36 4.63
N ALA A 108 5.08 7.58 3.65
CA ALA A 108 5.42 8.31 2.42
C ALA A 108 5.45 9.82 2.65
N ALA A 109 4.63 10.34 3.57
CA ALA A 109 4.50 11.77 3.87
C ALA A 109 5.73 12.40 4.57
N GLY A 110 6.82 11.65 4.77
CA GLY A 110 7.90 12.00 5.68
C GLY A 110 8.52 13.38 5.51
N ARG A 111 8.17 14.31 6.42
CA ARG A 111 9.00 15.36 7.04
C ARG A 111 8.31 15.88 8.31
N ALA A 112 8.32 15.08 9.37
CA ALA A 112 8.16 15.57 10.74
C ALA A 112 9.30 14.99 11.60
N ASN A 113 10.08 15.86 12.24
CA ASN A 113 11.05 15.52 13.30
C ASN A 113 12.28 14.66 12.96
N GLY A 114 12.76 14.67 11.71
CA GLY A 114 14.12 14.18 11.39
C GLY A 114 14.28 12.65 11.26
N TYR A 115 13.19 11.89 11.19
CA TYR A 115 13.23 10.49 10.78
C TYR A 115 13.39 10.36 9.26
N VAL A 116 13.99 9.25 8.80
CA VAL A 116 14.17 8.95 7.36
C VAL A 116 12.81 8.83 6.63
N TYR A 117 11.72 8.60 7.37
CA TYR A 117 10.33 8.51 6.88
C TYR A 117 9.38 9.13 7.91
N GLY A 118 8.14 9.47 7.53
CA GLY A 118 7.10 9.91 8.47
C GLY A 118 6.64 8.81 9.43
N ASP A 119 5.76 9.15 10.36
CA ASP A 119 5.08 8.20 11.24
C ASP A 119 3.83 7.63 10.54
N PHE A 120 3.39 6.43 10.90
CA PHE A 120 2.11 5.86 10.51
C PHE A 120 0.95 6.85 10.72
N THR A 121 0.96 7.59 11.84
CA THR A 121 -0.09 8.55 12.20
C THR A 121 -0.12 9.79 11.31
N ASP A 122 0.97 10.10 10.59
CA ASP A 122 1.02 11.24 9.68
C ASP A 122 0.09 11.07 8.46
N GLY A 123 -0.38 9.84 8.22
CA GLY A 123 -1.39 9.52 7.21
C GLY A 123 -2.81 9.37 7.76
N GLU A 124 -3.04 9.66 9.04
CA GLU A 124 -4.35 9.60 9.67
C GLU A 124 -5.12 10.91 9.44
N LEU A 125 -6.38 10.79 9.02
CA LEU A 125 -7.31 11.91 8.89
C LEU A 125 -8.14 12.02 10.18
N ASP A 126 -7.92 13.09 10.96
CA ASP A 126 -8.83 13.47 12.03
C ASP A 126 -9.92 14.40 11.51
N LEU A 127 -11.16 13.89 11.45
CA LEU A 127 -12.35 14.57 10.99
C LEU A 127 -13.35 14.83 12.12
N THR A 128 -12.88 14.80 13.37
CA THR A 128 -13.71 14.96 14.57
C THR A 128 -14.41 16.33 14.58
N ALA A 129 -13.66 17.41 14.39
CA ALA A 129 -14.18 18.78 14.48
C ALA A 129 -14.83 19.23 13.16
N PRO A 130 -16.17 19.43 13.08
CA PRO A 130 -16.86 19.73 11.82
C PRO A 130 -16.35 20.97 11.09
N ALA A 131 -15.98 22.03 11.83
CA ALA A 131 -15.50 23.28 11.27
C ALA A 131 -14.10 23.16 10.61
N GLY A 132 -13.26 22.23 11.07
CA GLY A 132 -11.90 22.04 10.57
C GLY A 132 -11.79 21.03 9.41
N ARG A 133 -12.84 20.22 9.16
CA ARG A 133 -12.78 19.12 8.19
C ARG A 133 -12.29 19.54 6.80
N ALA A 134 -12.80 20.66 6.28
CA ALA A 134 -12.43 21.11 4.94
C ALA A 134 -10.94 21.48 4.84
N GLU A 135 -10.39 22.13 5.88
CA GLU A 135 -8.98 22.46 5.97
C GLU A 135 -8.11 21.20 6.12
N THR A 136 -8.49 20.27 7.00
CA THR A 136 -7.82 18.97 7.14
C THR A 136 -7.74 18.24 5.80
N LEU A 137 -8.83 18.19 5.04
CA LEU A 137 -8.85 17.53 3.74
C LEU A 137 -8.04 18.29 2.68
N ALA A 138 -7.98 19.62 2.74
CA ALA A 138 -7.11 20.41 1.87
C ALA A 138 -5.62 20.11 2.14
N GLY A 139 -5.23 20.03 3.42
CA GLY A 139 -3.88 19.62 3.84
C GLY A 139 -3.56 18.19 3.39
N PHE A 140 -4.47 17.26 3.59
CA PHE A 140 -4.31 15.89 3.10
C PHE A 140 -4.19 15.80 1.58
N ALA A 141 -4.97 16.59 0.83
CA ALA A 141 -4.83 16.66 -0.62
C ALA A 141 -3.45 17.18 -1.06
N ALA A 142 -2.83 18.10 -0.30
CA ALA A 142 -1.45 18.49 -0.53
C ALA A 142 -0.47 17.33 -0.27
N VAL A 143 -0.63 16.59 0.84
CA VAL A 143 0.18 15.39 1.12
C VAL A 143 0.07 14.35 0.01
N VAL A 144 -1.14 14.12 -0.53
CA VAL A 144 -1.31 13.20 -1.66
C VAL A 144 -0.51 13.66 -2.88
N ARG A 145 -0.53 14.95 -3.21
CA ARG A 145 0.22 15.51 -4.35
C ARG A 145 1.73 15.46 -4.14
N ASP A 146 2.18 15.82 -2.94
CA ASP A 146 3.60 16.06 -2.68
C ASP A 146 4.35 14.79 -2.25
N ALA A 147 3.65 13.81 -1.68
CA ALA A 147 4.25 12.58 -1.16
C ALA A 147 3.70 11.31 -1.82
N ALA A 148 2.37 11.15 -1.88
CA ALA A 148 1.80 9.92 -2.42
C ALA A 148 2.06 9.77 -3.93
N MET A 149 1.99 10.86 -4.70
CA MET A 149 2.23 10.82 -6.14
C MET A 149 3.68 10.41 -6.49
N PRO A 150 4.74 11.02 -5.92
CA PRO A 150 6.11 10.51 -6.07
C PRO A 150 6.25 9.05 -5.64
N TRP A 151 5.64 8.67 -4.51
CA TRP A 151 5.66 7.29 -4.06
C TRP A 151 5.07 6.33 -5.09
N PHE A 152 3.91 6.67 -5.68
CA PHE A 152 3.29 5.84 -6.71
C PHE A 152 4.15 5.74 -7.97
N ALA A 153 4.82 6.82 -8.37
CA ALA A 153 5.74 6.81 -9.50
C ALA A 153 6.94 5.87 -9.26
N GLU A 154 7.52 5.91 -8.06
CA GLU A 154 8.60 4.99 -7.66
C GLU A 154 8.10 3.54 -7.54
N ALA A 155 6.92 3.34 -6.95
CA ALA A 155 6.33 2.01 -6.77
C ALA A 155 5.97 1.34 -8.10
N GLY A 156 5.53 2.12 -9.09
CA GLY A 156 5.11 1.64 -10.41
C GLY A 156 6.24 1.22 -11.34
N ASP A 157 7.48 1.58 -11.01
CA ASP A 157 8.68 1.23 -11.78
C ASP A 157 9.46 0.11 -11.06
N PRO A 158 9.63 -1.08 -11.66
CA PRO A 158 10.38 -2.18 -11.05
C PRO A 158 11.79 -1.81 -10.59
N ASP A 159 12.53 -1.02 -11.36
CA ASP A 159 13.92 -0.64 -11.04
C ASP A 159 13.97 0.29 -9.84
N LEU A 160 13.02 1.22 -9.74
CA LEU A 160 12.94 2.16 -8.62
C LEU A 160 12.36 1.49 -7.37
N ALA A 161 11.31 0.69 -7.50
CA ALA A 161 10.61 0.07 -6.38
C ALA A 161 11.54 -0.75 -5.46
N VAL A 162 12.52 -1.44 -6.04
CA VAL A 162 13.45 -2.31 -5.28
C VAL A 162 14.55 -1.54 -4.54
N VAL A 163 14.75 -0.25 -4.84
CA VAL A 163 15.78 0.61 -4.21
C VAL A 163 15.22 1.81 -3.45
N SER A 164 13.90 1.93 -3.33
CA SER A 164 13.21 3.10 -2.81
C SER A 164 12.32 2.80 -1.59
N ALA A 165 11.60 3.82 -1.12
CA ALA A 165 10.69 3.71 0.01
C ALA A 165 9.55 2.67 -0.20
N PRO A 166 8.91 2.56 -1.40
CA PRO A 166 7.95 1.51 -1.69
C PRO A 166 8.41 0.09 -1.31
N GLY A 167 9.58 -0.34 -1.78
CA GLY A 167 10.12 -1.66 -1.45
C GLY A 167 10.54 -1.78 0.01
N ASP A 168 11.11 -0.73 0.59
CA ASP A 168 11.59 -0.76 1.99
C ASP A 168 10.48 -0.92 3.02
N ARG A 169 9.27 -0.44 2.72
CA ARG A 169 8.16 -0.32 3.67
C ARG A 169 6.91 -1.11 3.28
N THR A 170 6.96 -1.86 2.19
CA THR A 170 5.84 -2.71 1.78
C THR A 170 5.46 -3.67 2.90
N ASN A 171 4.16 -3.78 3.19
CA ASN A 171 3.64 -4.69 4.20
C ASN A 171 3.60 -6.17 3.73
N SER A 172 3.85 -6.42 2.44
CA SER A 172 3.99 -7.76 1.86
C SER A 172 5.19 -7.81 0.90
N PRO A 173 6.41 -8.01 1.44
CA PRO A 173 7.63 -8.13 0.66
C PRO A 173 7.61 -9.24 -0.41
N SER A 174 6.92 -10.34 -0.15
CA SER A 174 6.79 -11.46 -1.10
C SER A 174 5.99 -11.10 -2.34
N ALA A 175 4.94 -10.28 -2.20
CA ALA A 175 4.12 -9.86 -3.34
C ALA A 175 4.87 -8.91 -4.27
N LEU A 176 5.81 -8.09 -3.76
CA LEU A 176 6.74 -7.32 -4.59
C LEU A 176 7.60 -8.27 -5.44
N VAL A 177 8.14 -9.34 -4.86
CA VAL A 177 8.94 -10.33 -5.62
C VAL A 177 8.12 -11.01 -6.72
N GLU A 178 6.88 -11.42 -6.43
CA GLU A 178 5.97 -11.97 -7.45
C GLU A 178 5.68 -10.94 -8.55
N TRP A 179 5.47 -9.68 -8.18
CA TRP A 179 5.26 -8.60 -9.14
C TRP A 179 6.48 -8.39 -10.05
N LEU A 180 7.69 -8.36 -9.51
CA LEU A 180 8.93 -8.26 -10.32
C LEU A 180 9.03 -9.39 -11.34
N ALA A 181 8.77 -10.64 -10.94
CA ALA A 181 8.76 -11.76 -11.86
C ALA A 181 7.67 -11.63 -12.93
N SER A 182 6.47 -11.18 -12.56
CA SER A 182 5.38 -10.93 -13.52
C SER A 182 5.72 -9.86 -14.56
N ARG A 183 6.60 -8.92 -14.21
CA ARG A 183 7.11 -7.85 -15.09
C ARG A 183 8.34 -8.28 -15.91
N GLY A 184 8.75 -9.55 -15.81
CA GLY A 184 9.94 -10.05 -16.49
C GLY A 184 11.25 -9.52 -15.91
N ARG A 185 11.24 -9.14 -14.63
CA ARG A 185 12.40 -8.59 -13.91
C ARG A 185 12.86 -9.45 -12.73
N PRO A 186 13.07 -10.78 -12.91
CA PRO A 186 13.58 -11.64 -11.84
C PRO A 186 15.01 -11.25 -11.42
N ASP A 187 15.77 -10.57 -12.28
CA ASP A 187 17.11 -10.03 -12.02
C ASP A 187 17.14 -9.07 -10.82
N LEU A 188 16.03 -8.38 -10.54
CA LEU A 188 15.92 -7.42 -9.44
C LEU A 188 15.61 -8.05 -8.08
N VAL A 189 15.29 -9.35 -8.03
CA VAL A 189 14.89 -10.03 -6.79
C VAL A 189 16.02 -10.06 -5.77
N GLU A 190 17.25 -10.38 -6.19
CA GLU A 190 18.41 -10.40 -5.28
C GLU A 190 18.82 -8.98 -4.85
N VAL A 191 18.70 -7.99 -5.74
CA VAL A 191 18.93 -6.57 -5.41
C VAL A 191 17.99 -6.12 -4.28
N TYR A 192 16.71 -6.48 -4.39
CA TYR A 192 15.71 -6.20 -3.37
C TYR A 192 16.01 -6.93 -2.06
N LEU A 193 16.33 -8.23 -2.11
CA LEU A 193 16.66 -9.01 -0.93
C LEU A 193 17.88 -8.48 -0.17
N ASP A 194 18.95 -8.13 -0.87
CA ASP A 194 20.16 -7.58 -0.26
C ASP A 194 19.88 -6.25 0.44
N ARG A 195 19.04 -5.40 -0.17
CA ARG A 195 18.56 -4.17 0.47
C ARG A 195 17.70 -4.46 1.70
N PHE A 196 16.74 -5.39 1.59
CA PHE A 196 15.87 -5.77 2.69
C PHE A 196 16.67 -6.30 3.88
N LEU A 197 17.68 -7.14 3.65
CA LEU A 197 18.53 -7.71 4.70
C LEU A 197 19.42 -6.67 5.37
N ARG A 198 19.97 -5.70 4.62
CA ARG A 198 20.72 -4.59 5.21
C ARG A 198 19.89 -3.78 6.21
N ARG A 199 18.59 -3.63 5.94
CA ARG A 199 17.64 -2.93 6.81
C ARG A 199 17.11 -3.81 7.94
N ASN A 200 17.03 -5.12 7.72
CA ASN A 200 16.43 -6.09 8.62
C ASN A 200 17.38 -7.28 8.88
N PRO A 201 18.56 -7.05 9.49
CA PRO A 201 19.58 -8.09 9.62
C PRO A 201 19.09 -9.32 10.41
N ALA A 202 18.16 -9.12 11.36
CA ALA A 202 17.54 -10.19 12.14
C ALA A 202 16.67 -11.15 11.31
N CYS A 203 16.32 -10.81 10.06
CA CYS A 203 15.52 -11.65 9.17
C CYS A 203 16.34 -12.68 8.38
N GLY A 204 17.67 -12.66 8.46
CA GLY A 204 18.57 -13.51 7.66
C GLY A 204 18.26 -15.02 7.76
N GLU A 205 18.17 -15.56 8.97
CA GLU A 205 17.88 -16.98 9.17
C GLU A 205 16.51 -17.39 8.62
N ARG A 206 15.52 -16.51 8.78
CA ARG A 206 14.15 -16.76 8.29
C ARG A 206 14.06 -16.75 6.77
N ILE A 207 14.78 -15.84 6.11
CA ILE A 207 14.91 -15.83 4.64
C ILE A 207 15.57 -17.13 4.15
N ARG A 208 16.66 -17.57 4.80
CA ARG A 208 17.32 -18.85 4.45
C ARG A 208 16.39 -20.05 4.64
N LEU A 209 15.59 -20.06 5.70
CA LEU A 209 14.56 -21.08 5.92
C LEU A 209 13.54 -21.09 4.76
N GLY A 210 13.03 -19.93 4.35
CA GLY A 210 12.13 -19.80 3.21
C GLY A 210 12.70 -20.38 1.92
N ARG A 211 13.97 -20.05 1.61
CA ARG A 211 14.69 -20.62 0.45
C ARG A 211 14.81 -22.15 0.54
N LYS A 212 15.13 -22.69 1.72
CA LYS A 212 15.22 -24.14 1.94
C LYS A 212 13.86 -24.84 1.72
N ILE A 213 12.78 -24.25 2.20
CA ILE A 213 11.42 -24.78 1.98
C ILE A 213 11.10 -24.82 0.49
N ALA A 214 11.41 -23.75 -0.26
CA ALA A 214 11.20 -23.70 -1.70
C ALA A 214 12.02 -24.78 -2.44
N GLY A 215 13.30 -24.94 -2.09
CA GLY A 215 14.18 -25.96 -2.69
C GLY A 215 13.75 -27.40 -2.39
N ALA A 216 13.05 -27.63 -1.29
CA ALA A 216 12.43 -28.93 -0.98
C ALA A 216 11.06 -29.14 -1.65
N GLY A 217 10.62 -28.22 -2.52
CA GLY A 217 9.30 -28.26 -3.15
C GLY A 217 8.14 -27.89 -2.22
N GLY A 218 8.42 -27.48 -0.98
CA GLY A 218 7.42 -27.15 0.03
C GLY A 218 6.80 -25.77 -0.15
N HIS A 219 5.86 -25.46 0.75
CA HIS A 219 5.13 -24.20 0.83
C HIS A 219 5.12 -23.69 2.29
N PRO A 220 5.35 -22.40 2.56
CA PRO A 220 5.55 -21.88 3.93
C PRO A 220 4.24 -21.73 4.73
N LEU A 221 3.09 -21.61 4.07
CA LEU A 221 1.77 -21.73 4.71
C LEU A 221 1.42 -23.23 4.87
N PRO A 222 0.93 -23.74 6.02
CA PRO A 222 0.48 -23.08 7.26
C PRO A 222 1.41 -23.25 8.49
N ALA A 223 2.60 -23.83 8.32
CA ALA A 223 3.46 -24.25 9.44
C ALA A 223 4.15 -23.10 10.21
N HIS A 224 4.33 -21.93 9.59
CA HIS A 224 5.14 -20.84 10.15
C HIS A 224 4.35 -19.57 10.51
N GLY A 225 3.01 -19.61 10.41
CA GLY A 225 2.24 -18.37 10.31
C GLY A 225 2.65 -17.56 9.07
N MET A 226 2.05 -16.39 8.85
CA MET A 226 2.50 -15.47 7.79
C MET A 226 3.78 -14.74 8.21
N ASP A 227 4.86 -15.47 8.53
CA ASP A 227 6.17 -14.86 8.75
C ASP A 227 6.68 -14.30 7.41
N GLN A 228 6.61 -12.98 7.28
CA GLN A 228 6.92 -12.27 6.04
C GLN A 228 8.36 -12.50 5.57
N ALA A 229 9.32 -12.74 6.47
CA ALA A 229 10.70 -13.00 6.09
C ALA A 229 10.88 -14.41 5.50
N VAL A 230 10.19 -15.41 6.07
CA VAL A 230 10.15 -16.77 5.50
C VAL A 230 9.46 -16.75 4.14
N CYS A 231 8.32 -16.06 4.04
CA CYS A 231 7.57 -15.93 2.80
C CYS A 231 8.38 -15.23 1.71
N LEU A 232 9.07 -14.14 2.05
CA LEU A 232 9.97 -13.43 1.13
C LEU A 232 11.09 -14.34 0.61
N GLY A 233 11.75 -15.09 1.49
CA GLY A 233 12.80 -16.03 1.08
C GLY A 233 12.29 -17.15 0.17
N TRP A 234 11.07 -17.65 0.43
CA TRP A 234 10.41 -18.64 -0.43
C TRP A 234 10.05 -18.07 -1.80
N SER A 235 9.38 -16.91 -1.86
CA SER A 235 9.01 -16.26 -3.12
C SER A 235 10.25 -15.91 -3.94
N ALA A 236 11.32 -15.43 -3.31
CA ALA A 236 12.56 -15.14 -4.02
C ALA A 236 13.20 -16.38 -4.64
N ALA A 237 13.21 -17.52 -3.95
CA ALA A 237 13.71 -18.76 -4.52
C ALA A 237 12.85 -19.27 -5.69
N ARG A 238 11.53 -19.08 -5.63
CA ARG A 238 10.60 -19.48 -6.71
C ARG A 238 10.63 -18.53 -7.90
N CYS A 239 10.85 -17.24 -7.67
CA CYS A 239 10.66 -16.20 -8.69
C CYS A 239 11.97 -15.61 -9.23
N GLY A 240 13.09 -15.74 -8.49
CA GLY A 240 14.37 -15.13 -8.85
C GLY A 240 15.23 -15.93 -9.83
N ASN A 241 14.94 -17.22 -10.04
CA ASN A 241 15.63 -18.08 -11.01
C ASN A 241 14.59 -18.76 -11.92
N PRO A 242 14.26 -18.17 -13.08
CA PRO A 242 13.37 -18.79 -14.05
C PRO A 242 13.97 -20.05 -14.69
#